data_AF-A0A2T0SZZ9-F1
#
_entry.id   AF-A0A2T0SZZ9-F1
#
_cell.length_a   1.000
_cell.length_b   1.000
_cell.length_c   1.000
_cell.angle_alpha   90.00
_cell.angle_beta   90.00
_cell.angle_gamma   90.00
#
_symmetry.space_group_name_H-M   'P 1'
#
loop_
_entity.id
_entity.type
_entity.pdbx_description
1 polymer ?
#
loop_
_entity_poly.entity_id
_entity_poly.type
_entity_poly.pdbx_seq_one_letter_code
_entity_poly.pdbx_strand_id
1 'polypeptide(L)'
;MAPVSTTTPGMLAAAGHLADTQSVAKKGVATITDSLTALKSTWIGDASTAFDSAMCAWMDDCKFIVGKLGEMIDVMNGNQKVIAAGEQANTQQASRIPTGPGLAGI
;
A
#
# COMPACT_ATOMS: atom_id res chain seq x y z
N MET A 1 -20.76 -7.90 3.92
CA MET A 1 -19.66 -7.00 3.52
C MET A 1 -19.02 -6.50 4.80
N ALA A 2 -17.81 -6.95 5.14
CA ALA A 2 -17.16 -6.53 6.37
C ALA A 2 -16.92 -5.01 6.33
N PRO A 3 -17.23 -4.26 7.40
CA PRO A 3 -16.95 -2.83 7.42
C PRO A 3 -15.44 -2.66 7.28
N VAL A 4 -15.01 -2.01 6.21
CA VAL A 4 -13.61 -1.57 6.07
C VAL A 4 -13.46 -0.47 7.10
N SER A 5 -13.13 -0.88 8.33
CA SER A 5 -13.09 0.01 9.46
C SER A 5 -11.93 0.98 9.23
N THR A 6 -12.25 2.28 9.13
CA THR A 6 -11.25 3.37 9.14
C THR A 6 -10.52 3.46 10.48
N THR A 7 -10.83 2.58 11.43
CA THR A 7 -10.05 2.43 12.66
C THR A 7 -8.61 2.04 12.32
N THR A 8 -7.67 2.60 13.09
CA THR A 8 -6.23 2.36 13.02
C THR A 8 -5.82 0.90 12.71
N PRO A 9 -6.46 -0.15 13.29
CA PRO A 9 -6.11 -1.55 12.99
C PRO A 9 -6.44 -1.99 11.55
N GLY A 10 -7.54 -1.50 10.96
CA GLY A 10 -7.96 -1.87 9.61
C GLY A 10 -7.03 -1.31 8.54
N MET A 11 -6.57 -0.07 8.72
CA MET A 11 -5.58 0.54 7.84
C MET A 11 -4.20 -0.11 7.95
N LEU A 12 -3.80 -0.55 9.17
CA LEU A 12 -2.55 -1.30 9.37
C LEU A 12 -2.56 -2.65 8.62
N ALA A 13 -3.67 -3.39 8.70
CA ALA A 13 -3.81 -4.65 7.98
C ALA A 13 -3.78 -4.44 6.45
N ALA A 14 -4.46 -3.40 5.97
CA ALA A 14 -4.45 -3.05 4.55
C ALA A 14 -3.05 -2.59 4.07
N ALA A 15 -2.35 -1.77 4.84
CA ALA A 15 -0.98 -1.33 4.54
C ALA A 15 0.00 -2.51 4.49
N GLY A 16 -0.11 -3.47 5.42
CA GLY A 16 0.68 -4.70 5.40
C GLY A 16 0.43 -5.54 4.14
N HIS A 17 -0.84 -5.76 3.79
CA HIS A 17 -1.21 -6.49 2.57
C HIS A 17 -0.69 -5.83 1.29
N LEU A 18 -0.71 -4.49 1.22
CA LEU A 18 -0.21 -3.75 0.07
C LEU A 18 1.31 -3.77 0.01
N ALA A 19 2.00 -3.71 1.16
CA ALA A 19 3.45 -3.86 1.22
C ALA A 19 3.91 -5.25 0.74
N ASP A 20 3.21 -6.31 1.16
CA ASP A 20 3.48 -7.67 0.69
C ASP A 20 3.26 -7.80 -0.81
N THR A 21 2.15 -7.26 -1.32
CA THR A 21 1.83 -7.25 -2.76
C THR A 21 2.89 -6.48 -3.55
N GLN A 22 3.35 -5.33 -3.04
CA GLN A 22 4.42 -4.55 -3.65
C GLN A 22 5.74 -5.34 -3.69
N SER A 23 6.06 -6.09 -2.63
CA SER A 23 7.25 -6.94 -2.57
C SER A 23 7.19 -8.09 -3.58
N VAL A 24 6.03 -8.74 -3.72
CA VAL A 24 5.81 -9.79 -4.73
C VAL A 24 5.95 -9.24 -6.15
N ALA A 25 5.35 -8.08 -6.43
CA ALA A 25 5.46 -7.44 -7.74
C ALA A 25 6.92 -7.10 -8.08
N LYS A 26 7.67 -6.51 -7.13
CA LYS A 26 9.10 -6.21 -7.30
C LYS A 26 9.93 -7.46 -7.60
N LYS A 27 9.70 -8.55 -6.86
CA LYS A 27 10.38 -9.84 -7.10
C LYS A 27 10.05 -10.42 -8.47
N GLY A 28 8.78 -10.37 -8.88
CA GLY A 28 8.35 -10.85 -10.20
C GLY A 28 9.05 -10.13 -11.35
N VAL A 29 9.16 -8.79 -11.25
CA VAL A 29 9.89 -7.98 -12.23
C VAL A 29 11.36 -8.35 -12.30
N ALA A 30 12.03 -8.53 -11.15
CA ALA A 30 13.44 -8.92 -11.12
C ALA A 30 13.67 -10.29 -11.80
N THR A 31 12.88 -11.30 -11.45
CA THR A 31 12.99 -12.65 -12.05
C THR A 31 12.80 -12.65 -13.56
N ILE A 32 11.82 -11.89 -14.05
CA ILE A 32 11.56 -11.80 -15.50
C ILE A 32 12.70 -11.03 -16.19
N THR A 33 13.24 -9.98 -15.57
CA THR A 33 14.38 -9.22 -16.10
C THR A 33 15.63 -10.10 -16.26
N ASP A 34 15.94 -10.93 -15.27
CA ASP A 34 17.09 -11.84 -15.32
C ASP A 34 16.91 -12.90 -16.42
N SER A 35 15.70 -13.46 -16.52
CA SER A 35 15.34 -14.45 -17.55
C SER A 35 15.41 -13.85 -18.97
N LEU A 36 14.97 -12.59 -19.13
CA LEU A 36 15.04 -11.85 -20.38
C LEU A 36 16.47 -11.56 -20.79
N THR A 37 17.32 -11.17 -19.84
CA THR A 37 18.74 -10.89 -20.11
C THR A 37 19.44 -12.14 -20.66
N ALA A 38 19.15 -13.30 -20.08
CA ALA A 38 19.64 -14.58 -20.60
C ALA A 38 19.11 -14.87 -22.02
N LEU A 39 17.82 -14.64 -22.26
CA LEU A 39 17.19 -14.89 -23.56
C LEU A 39 17.73 -13.96 -24.66
N LYS A 40 17.90 -12.66 -24.37
CA LYS A 40 18.43 -11.66 -25.31
C LYS A 40 19.86 -11.96 -25.76
N SER A 41 20.64 -12.69 -24.96
CA SER A 41 22.01 -13.09 -25.34
C SER A 41 22.05 -14.11 -26.49
N THR A 42 20.92 -14.82 -26.74
CA THR A 42 20.84 -15.92 -27.72
C THR A 42 19.81 -15.70 -28.81
N TRP A 43 18.91 -14.72 -28.67
CA TRP A 43 17.84 -14.44 -29.62
C TRP A 43 18.07 -13.09 -30.31
N ILE A 44 18.40 -13.12 -31.61
CA ILE A 44 18.64 -11.93 -32.45
C ILE A 44 17.61 -11.90 -33.58
N GLY A 45 17.07 -10.71 -33.89
CA GLY A 45 16.17 -10.45 -35.02
C GLY A 45 14.98 -9.54 -34.68
N ASP A 46 14.13 -9.24 -35.67
CA ASP A 46 13.01 -8.30 -35.50
C ASP A 46 12.01 -8.74 -34.41
N ALA A 47 11.79 -10.04 -34.27
CA ALA A 47 10.96 -10.60 -33.20
C ALA A 47 11.53 -10.32 -31.80
N SER A 48 12.86 -10.38 -31.63
CA SER A 48 13.52 -10.07 -30.35
C SER A 48 13.37 -8.59 -30.00
N THR A 49 13.39 -7.71 -31.00
CA THR A 49 13.21 -6.25 -30.82
C THR A 49 11.79 -5.91 -30.41
N ALA A 50 10.79 -6.50 -31.07
CA ALA A 50 9.38 -6.30 -30.72
C ALA A 50 9.07 -6.82 -29.31
N PHE A 51 9.62 -7.99 -28.96
CA PHE A 51 9.48 -8.57 -27.63
C PHE A 51 10.17 -7.71 -26.55
N ASP A 52 11.37 -7.19 -26.83
CA ASP A 52 12.07 -6.29 -25.91
C ASP A 52 11.30 -5.01 -25.63
N SER A 53 10.71 -4.40 -26.67
CA SER A 53 9.87 -3.21 -26.52
C SER A 53 8.63 -3.50 -25.67
N ALA A 54 7.99 -4.65 -25.85
CA ALA A 54 6.84 -5.06 -25.05
C ALA A 54 7.24 -5.31 -23.58
N MET A 55 8.41 -5.89 -23.33
CA MET A 55 8.93 -6.11 -21.99
C MET A 55 9.32 -4.81 -21.29
N CYS A 56 9.89 -3.84 -22.02
CA CYS A 56 10.14 -2.50 -21.46
C CYS A 56 8.83 -1.83 -21.02
N ALA A 57 7.79 -1.85 -21.87
CA ALA A 57 6.48 -1.30 -21.51
C ALA A 57 5.88 -2.01 -20.28
N TRP A 58 5.92 -3.35 -20.26
CA TRP A 58 5.47 -4.13 -19.12
C TRP A 58 6.23 -3.79 -17.82
N MET A 59 7.56 -3.62 -17.89
CA MET A 59 8.36 -3.20 -16.73
C MET A 59 7.97 -1.82 -16.23
N ASP A 60 7.69 -0.87 -17.12
CA ASP A 60 7.26 0.47 -16.74
C ASP A 60 5.87 0.47 -16.11
N ASP A 61 4.94 -0.33 -16.62
CA ASP A 61 3.63 -0.55 -16.00
C ASP A 61 3.77 -1.17 -14.59
N CYS A 62 4.66 -2.15 -14.42
CA CYS A 62 4.93 -2.72 -13.09
C CYS A 62 5.52 -1.69 -12.12
N LYS A 63 6.44 -0.83 -12.57
CA LYS A 63 6.98 0.27 -11.75
C LYS A 63 5.88 1.26 -11.37
N PHE A 64 4.98 1.58 -12.31
CA PHE A 64 3.84 2.45 -12.06
C PHE A 64 2.92 1.87 -10.99
N ILE A 65 2.53 0.60 -11.10
CA ILE A 65 1.71 -0.11 -10.10
C ILE A 65 2.40 -0.10 -8.73
N VAL A 66 3.69 -0.42 -8.68
CA VAL A 66 4.49 -0.41 -7.45
C VAL A 66 4.52 0.99 -6.81
N GLY A 67 4.65 2.04 -7.62
CA GLY A 67 4.57 3.43 -7.18
C GLY A 67 3.23 3.77 -6.56
N LYS A 68 2.13 3.39 -7.23
CA LYS A 68 0.76 3.59 -6.71
C LYS A 68 0.48 2.82 -5.41
N LEU A 69 0.99 1.61 -5.29
CA LEU A 69 0.93 0.86 -4.02
C LEU A 69 1.68 1.60 -2.90
N GLY A 70 2.82 2.23 -3.20
CA GLY A 70 3.56 3.07 -2.26
C GLY A 70 2.78 4.31 -1.82
N GLU A 71 2.21 5.06 -2.78
CA GLU A 71 1.35 6.22 -2.48
C GLU A 71 0.17 5.85 -1.58
N MET A 72 -0.46 4.70 -1.80
CA MET A 72 -1.55 4.22 -0.95
C MET A 72 -1.08 3.92 0.49
N ILE A 73 0.08 3.28 0.64
CA ILE A 73 0.68 3.02 1.97
C ILE A 73 0.96 4.33 2.70
N ASP A 74 1.51 5.33 2.01
CA ASP A 74 1.79 6.65 2.60
C ASP A 74 0.51 7.38 3.03
N VAL A 75 -0.54 7.33 2.21
CA VAL A 75 -1.86 7.90 2.56
C VAL A 75 -2.44 7.20 3.78
N MET A 76 -2.37 5.87 3.87
CA MET A 76 -2.85 5.13 5.04
C MET A 76 -2.05 5.46 6.30
N ASN A 77 -0.73 5.56 6.22
CA ASN A 77 0.12 5.97 7.33
C ASN A 77 -0.14 7.42 7.76
N GLY A 78 -0.40 8.32 6.80
CA GLY A 78 -0.77 9.72 7.05
C GLY A 78 -2.13 9.83 7.76
N ASN A 79 -3.15 9.13 7.25
CA ASN A 79 -4.47 9.05 7.87
C ASN A 79 -4.39 8.47 9.29
N GLN A 80 -3.51 7.48 9.53
CA GLN A 80 -3.32 6.92 10.86
C GLN A 80 -2.87 7.98 11.87
N LYS A 81 -1.88 8.80 11.52
CA LYS A 81 -1.38 9.87 12.40
C LYS A 81 -2.48 10.88 12.74
N VAL A 82 -3.31 11.23 11.76
CA VAL A 82 -4.43 12.16 11.93
C VAL A 82 -5.51 11.57 12.83
N ILE A 83 -5.88 10.30 12.62
CA ILE A 83 -6.88 9.60 13.44
C ILE A 83 -6.39 9.46 14.88
N ALA A 84 -5.13 9.04 15.09
CA ALA A 84 -4.57 8.92 16.43
C ALA A 84 -4.54 10.27 17.17
N ALA A 85 -4.16 11.35 16.48
CA ALA A 85 -4.19 12.70 17.05
C ALA A 85 -5.62 13.15 17.38
N GLY A 86 -6.59 12.87 16.51
CA GLY A 86 -8.01 13.16 16.73
C GLY A 86 -8.60 12.39 17.91
N GLU A 87 -8.30 11.10 18.02
CA GLU A 87 -8.73 10.24 19.14
C GLU A 87 -8.11 10.71 20.46
N GLN A 88 -6.84 11.09 20.46
CA GLN A 88 -6.16 11.59 21.66
C GLN A 88 -6.73 12.95 22.10
N ALA A 89 -7.02 13.85 21.16
CA ALA A 89 -7.70 15.13 21.43
C ALA A 89 -9.11 14.90 21.98
N ASN A 90 -9.91 14.02 21.36
CA ASN A 90 -11.24 13.67 21.84
C ASN A 90 -11.21 13.03 23.23
N THR A 91 -10.23 12.18 23.51
CA THR A 91 -10.10 11.52 24.82
C THR A 91 -9.76 12.55 25.91
N GLN A 92 -8.86 13.50 25.63
CA GLN A 92 -8.56 14.59 26.56
C GLN A 92 -9.75 15.52 26.79
N GLN A 93 -10.56 15.76 25.76
CA GLN A 93 -11.75 16.59 25.84
C GLN A 93 -12.88 15.87 26.61
N ALA A 94 -13.07 14.57 26.37
CA ALA A 94 -13.98 13.72 27.12
C ALA A 94 -13.57 13.60 28.60
N SER A 95 -12.27 13.48 28.89
CA SER A 95 -11.73 13.43 30.27
C SER A 95 -11.92 14.75 31.04
N ARG A 96 -12.20 15.85 30.34
CA ARG A 96 -12.53 17.15 30.92
C ARG A 96 -14.03 17.35 31.13
N ILE A 97 -14.88 16.47 30.62
CA ILE A 97 -16.31 16.46 30.95
C ILE A 97 -16.42 15.94 32.37
N PRO A 98 -16.87 16.75 33.35
CA PRO A 98 -17.05 16.28 34.71
C PRO A 98 -18.09 15.15 34.69
N THR A 99 -17.68 13.92 34.99
CA THR A 99 -18.61 12.84 35.33
C THR A 99 -19.19 13.15 36.71
N GLY A 100 -20.11 14.11 36.75
CA GLY A 100 -20.74 14.59 37.97
C GLY A 100 -21.75 13.59 38.54
N PRO A 101 -22.06 13.64 39.85
CA PRO A 101 -22.95 12.69 40.53
C PRO A 101 -24.40 12.61 39.98
N GLY A 102 -24.78 13.50 39.05
CA GLY A 102 -26.14 13.64 38.53
C GLY A 102 -26.53 12.72 37.36
N LEU A 103 -25.65 11.82 36.89
CA LEU A 103 -25.94 10.86 35.81
C LEU A 103 -26.10 9.40 36.30
N ALA A 104 -26.07 9.16 37.61
CA ALA A 104 -26.22 7.82 38.20
C ALA A 104 -27.68 7.46 38.55
N GLY A 105 -28.68 8.22 38.08
CA GLY A 105 -30.04 8.14 38.61
C GLY A 105 -31.19 8.49 37.65
N ILE A 106 -31.02 8.32 36.33
CA ILE A 106 -32.15 8.22 35.38
C ILE A 106 -32.00 6.98 34.51
#